data_AF-A0A945QIU8-F1
#
_entry.id   AF-A0A945QIU8-F1
#
_cell.length_a   1.000
_cell.length_b   1.000
_cell.length_c   1.000
_cell.angle_alpha   90.00
_cell.angle_beta   90.00
_cell.angle_gamma   90.00
#
_symmetry.space_group_name_H-M   'P 1'
#
loop_
_entity.id
_entity.type
_entity.pdbx_description
1 polymer ?
#
loop_
_entity_poly.entity_id
_entity_poly.type
_entity_poly.pdbx_seq_one_letter_code
_entity_poly.pdbx_strand_id
1 'polypeptide(L)' 'MEDAGKGGNATFTVDLEAQEIARPDGEKIAFEVDPFRKHCLLNGLDDIGLTLERGGKIDGYEGTQRGGQPWLWSGATPA' A
#
# COMPACT_ATOMS: atom_id res chain seq x y z
N MET A 1 23.64 -9.11 21.54
CA MET A 1 23.83 -7.80 20.88
C MET A 1 25.17 -7.81 20.14
N GLU A 2 25.37 -8.80 19.26
CA GLU A 2 26.65 -9.07 18.60
C GLU A 2 26.77 -8.33 17.26
N ASP A 3 25.64 -8.00 16.63
CA ASP A 3 25.61 -7.28 15.35
C ASP A 3 26.16 -5.85 15.42
N ALA A 4 26.07 -5.21 16.60
CA ALA A 4 26.65 -3.87 16.84
C ALA A 4 28.19 -3.87 16.77
N GLY A 5 28.84 -5.03 16.89
CA GLY A 5 30.29 -5.17 16.82
C GLY A 5 30.85 -5.35 15.40
N LYS A 6 30.00 -5.58 14.38
CA LYS A 6 30.43 -5.91 13.00
C LYS A 6 30.89 -4.70 12.16
N GLY A 7 31.09 -3.55 12.81
CA GLY A 7 31.54 -2.29 12.17
C GLY A 7 30.42 -1.53 11.47
N GLY A 8 30.62 -0.22 11.26
CA GLY A 8 29.59 0.70 10.74
C GLY A 8 29.06 0.42 9.32
N ASN A 9 29.59 -0.60 8.64
CA ASN A 9 29.23 -0.98 7.27
C ASN A 9 28.48 -2.33 7.18
N ALA A 10 28.01 -2.88 8.30
CA ALA A 10 27.17 -4.08 8.30
C ALA A 10 25.88 -3.87 7.48
N THR A 11 25.67 -4.71 6.47
CA THR A 11 24.50 -4.64 5.58
C THR A 11 23.40 -5.60 6.03
N PHE A 12 22.18 -5.10 6.10
CA PHE A 12 20.98 -5.90 6.35
C PHE A 12 20.10 -5.85 5.12
N THR A 13 19.50 -6.98 4.76
CA THR A 13 18.48 -7.05 3.70
C THR A 13 17.15 -7.32 4.35
N VAL A 14 16.14 -6.53 4.02
CA VAL A 14 14.76 -6.72 4.51
C VAL A 14 13.91 -7.16 3.34
N ASP A 15 13.44 -8.40 3.38
CA ASP A 15 12.49 -8.95 2.42
C ASP A 15 11.09 -8.86 3.02
N LEU A 16 10.28 -7.94 2.49
CA LEU A 16 8.91 -7.74 2.95
C LEU A 16 7.96 -8.85 2.47
N GLU A 17 8.22 -9.46 1.32
CA GLU A 17 7.37 -10.52 0.78
C GLU A 17 7.53 -11.81 1.60
N ALA A 18 8.78 -12.21 1.84
CA ALA A 18 9.12 -13.33 2.71
C ALA A 18 8.95 -13.01 4.20
N GLN A 19 8.88 -11.72 4.56
CA GLN A 19 8.88 -11.24 5.95
C GLN A 19 10.11 -11.70 6.74
N GLU A 20 11.28 -11.58 6.11
CA GLU A 20 12.56 -11.97 6.69
C GLU A 20 13.56 -10.80 6.66
N ILE A 21 14.39 -10.71 7.69
CA ILE A 21 15.56 -9.84 7.72
C ILE A 21 16.79 -10.75 7.63
N ALA A 22 17.57 -10.61 6.57
CA ALA A 22 18.87 -11.26 6.44
C ALA A 22 19.96 -10.39 7.06
N ARG A 23 20.67 -10.97 8.02
CA ARG A 23 21.82 -10.37 8.70
C ARG A 23 23.10 -10.49 7.86
N PRO A 24 24.14 -9.70 8.17
CA PRO A 24 25.43 -9.80 7.49
C PRO A 24 26.12 -11.17 7.58
N ASP A 25 25.77 -11.99 8.57
CA ASP A 25 26.29 -13.35 8.76
C ASP A 25 25.45 -14.44 8.08
N GLY A 26 24.38 -14.05 7.35
CA GLY A 26 23.47 -14.97 6.68
C GLY A 26 22.35 -15.52 7.58
N GLU A 27 22.31 -15.16 8.86
CA GLU A 27 21.18 -15.50 9.72
C GLU A 27 19.91 -14.76 9.26
N LYS A 28 18.78 -15.45 9.32
CA LYS A 28 17.46 -14.92 8.93
C LYS A 28 16.57 -14.76 10.15
N ILE A 29 15.89 -13.62 10.23
CA ILE A 29 14.93 -13.31 11.29
C ILE A 29 13.57 -13.09 10.67
N ALA A 30 12.60 -13.91 11.05
CA ALA A 30 11.21 -13.68 10.70
C ALA A 30 10.65 -12.47 11.45
N PHE A 31 9.83 -11.67 10.78
CA PHE A 31 9.06 -10.60 11.40
C PHE A 31 7.60 -10.66 10.97
N GLU A 32 6.74 -10.01 11.73
CA GLU A 32 5.33 -9.91 11.40
C GLU A 32 4.96 -8.46 11.09
N VAL A 33 4.10 -8.30 10.08
CA VAL A 33 3.49 -7.02 9.72
C VAL A 33 2.01 -7.28 9.42
N ASP A 34 1.18 -6.30 9.74
CA ASP A 34 -0.24 -6.34 9.42
C ASP A 34 -0.44 -6.60 7.90
N PRO A 35 -1.32 -7.54 7.50
CA PRO A 35 -1.50 -7.90 6.09
C PRO A 35 -1.91 -6.73 5.20
N PHE A 36 -2.71 -5.79 5.72
CA PHE A 36 -3.12 -4.61 4.97
C PHE A 36 -1.93 -3.67 4.75
N ARG A 37 -1.13 -3.41 5.80
CA ARG A 37 0.12 -2.65 5.65
C ARG A 37 1.10 -3.32 4.69
N LYS A 38 1.25 -4.64 4.75
CA LYS A 38 2.08 -5.41 3.80
C LYS A 38 1.62 -5.18 2.36
N HIS A 39 0.31 -5.31 2.13
CA HIS A 39 -0.28 -5.07 0.82
C HIS A 39 -0.01 -3.65 0.32
N CYS A 40 -0.22 -2.64 1.16
CA CYS A 40 0.06 -1.25 0.80
C CYS A 40 1.55 -1.03 0.45
N LEU A 41 2.46 -1.53 1.28
CA LEU A 41 3.90 -1.38 1.06
C LEU A 41 4.39 -2.11 -0.19
N LEU A 42 3.86 -3.31 -0.48
CA LEU A 42 4.23 -4.08 -1.67
C LEU A 42 3.70 -3.46 -2.97
N ASN A 43 2.51 -2.85 -2.93
CA ASN A 43 1.87 -2.27 -4.12
C ASN A 43 2.08 -0.75 -4.24
N GLY A 44 2.80 -0.13 -3.30
CA GLY A 44 3.03 1.31 -3.26
C GLY A 44 1.75 2.13 -3.02
N LEU A 45 0.77 1.57 -2.29
CA LEU A 45 -0.51 2.22 -2.04
C LEU A 45 -0.41 3.19 -0.85
N ASP A 46 -0.92 4.40 -1.06
CA ASP A 46 -1.24 5.37 -0.01
C ASP A 46 -2.76 5.56 0.10
N ASP A 47 -3.22 6.50 0.93
CA ASP A 47 -4.66 6.77 1.11
C ASP A 47 -5.37 7.16 -0.20
N ILE A 48 -4.64 7.84 -1.11
CA ILE A 48 -5.16 8.22 -2.43
C ILE A 48 -5.22 6.99 -3.34
N GLY A 49 -4.16 6.19 -3.40
CA GLY A 49 -4.07 4.93 -4.14
C GLY A 49 -5.19 3.96 -3.74
N LEU A 50 -5.42 3.79 -2.45
CA LEU A 50 -6.51 2.97 -1.90
C LEU A 50 -7.90 3.48 -2.33
N THR A 51 -8.04 4.80 -2.47
CA THR A 51 -9.27 5.42 -2.98
C THR A 51 -9.42 5.16 -4.48
N LEU A 52 -8.35 5.31 -5.25
CA LEU A 52 -8.33 5.08 -6.70
C LEU A 52 -8.61 3.62 -7.08
N GLU A 53 -8.19 2.65 -6.26
CA GLU A 53 -8.57 1.24 -6.42
C GLU A 53 -10.08 1.01 -6.40
N ARG A 54 -10.85 1.96 -5.85
CA ARG A 54 -12.32 1.91 -5.82
C ARG A 54 -12.98 2.64 -6.99
N GLY A 55 -12.22 3.08 -8.00
CA GLY A 55 -12.70 3.86 -9.14
C GLY A 55 -13.98 3.29 -9.77
N GLY A 56 -14.02 2.00 -10.10
CA GLY A 56 -15.22 1.40 -10.70
C GLY A 56 -16.47 1.43 -9.80
N LYS A 57 -16.30 1.39 -8.47
CA LYS A 57 -17.42 1.55 -7.52
C LYS A 57 -17.89 3.00 -7.44
N ILE A 58 -16.95 3.95 -7.50
CA ILE A 58 -17.23 5.39 -7.56
C ILE A 58 -18.02 5.67 -8.84
N ASP A 59 -17.52 5.22 -10.00
CA ASP A 59 -18.17 5.40 -11.30
C ASP A 59 -19.59 4.82 -11.33
N GLY A 60 -19.78 3.60 -10.82
CA GLY A 60 -21.10 2.95 -10.79
C GLY A 60 -22.10 3.67 -9.88
N TYR A 61 -21.63 4.13 -8.70
CA TYR A 61 -22.45 4.95 -7.81
C TYR A 61 -22.84 6.28 -8.45
N GLU A 62 -21.86 6.99 -9.03
CA GLU A 62 -22.08 8.27 -9.69
C GLU A 62 -22.99 8.16 -10.92
N GLY A 63 -22.88 7.09 -11.70
CA GLY A 63 -23.76 6.82 -12.84
C GLY A 63 -25.22 6.65 -12.39
N THR A 64 -25.44 5.89 -11.32
CA THR A 64 -26.78 5.72 -10.72
C THR A 64 -27.32 7.05 -10.18
N GLN A 65 -26.46 7.83 -9.52
CA GLN A 65 -26.83 9.11 -8.93
C GLN A 65 -27.18 10.16 -9.99
N ARG A 66 -26.46 10.19 -11.13
CA ARG A 66 -26.79 11.06 -12.27
C ARG A 66 -28.21 10.85 -12.79
N GLY A 67 -28.65 9.59 -12.88
CA GLY A 67 -30.00 9.25 -13.32
C GLY A 67 -31.09 9.55 -12.28
N GLY A 68 -30.83 9.23 -11.00
CA GLY A 68 -31.82 9.38 -9.94
C GLY A 68 -31.90 10.79 -9.31
N GLN A 69 -30.84 11.58 -9.42
CA GLN A 69 -30.72 12.90 -8.79
C GLN A 69 -30.12 13.94 -9.76
N PRO A 70 -30.76 14.21 -10.92
CA PRO A 70 -30.16 15.05 -11.97
C PRO A 70 -29.83 16.48 -11.52
N TRP A 71 -30.54 17.00 -10.51
CA TRP A 71 -30.31 18.35 -9.98
C TRP A 71 -28.92 18.52 -9.35
N LEU A 72 -28.32 17.46 -8.80
CA LEU A 72 -26.97 17.49 -8.25
C LEU A 72 -25.87 17.61 -9.33
N TRP A 73 -26.19 17.23 -10.56
CA TRP A 73 -25.23 17.14 -11.67
C TRP A 73 -25.41 18.25 -12.70
N SER A 74 -26.41 19.11 -12.53
CA SER A 74 -26.83 20.14 -13.49
C SER A 74 -25.80 21.26 -13.74
N GLY A 75 -24.76 21.40 -12.91
CA GLY A 75 -23.66 22.36 -13.09
C GLY A 75 -22.35 21.77 -13.60
N ALA A 76 -22.25 20.44 -13.73
CA ALA A 76 -21.05 19.76 -14.23
C ALA A 76 -21.23 19.46 -15.72
N THR A 77 -21.00 20.45 -16.58
CA THR A 77 -20.94 20.21 -18.03
C THR A 77 -19.73 19.31 -18.33
N PRO A 78 -19.91 18.15 -18.98
CA PRO A 78 -18.79 17.29 -19.35
C PRO A 78 -17.93 17.96 -20.44
N ALA A 79 -16.61 17.80 -20.33
CA ALA A 79 -15.64 18.09 -21.40
C ALA A 79 -15.51 16.87 -22.33
#